data_AF-A0A1H0E671-F1
#
_entry.id   AF-A0A1H0E671-F1
#
_cell.length_a   1.000
_cell.length_b   1.000
_cell.length_c   1.000
_cell.angle_alpha   90.00
_cell.angle_beta   90.00
_cell.angle_gamma   90.00
#
_symmetry.space_group_name_H-M   'P 1'
#
loop_
_entity.id
_entity.type
_entity.pdbx_description
1 polymer ?
#
loop_
_entity_poly.entity_id
_entity_poly.type
_entity_poly.pdbx_seq_one_letter_code
_entity_poly.pdbx_strand_id
1 'polypeptide(L)'
;MSTKIEFVALKKISREEFMELAQDGMRELFDLEQYKVLDGAKGDEVTHFVYDTGTHDCYLIDLRTSYELLAAYYCGGDKQTVLASLNKIAASVE
;
A
#
# COMPACT_ATOMS: atom_id res chain seq x y z
N MET A 1 -1.76 21.40 14.12
CA MET A 1 -2.20 21.49 12.71
C MET A 1 -2.47 20.07 12.25
N SER A 2 -3.72 19.73 11.91
CA SER A 2 -4.02 18.41 11.36
C SER A 2 -3.54 18.39 9.91
N THR A 3 -2.33 17.87 9.67
CA THR A 3 -1.83 17.63 8.32
C THR A 3 -2.80 16.66 7.67
N LYS A 4 -3.57 17.15 6.69
CA LYS A 4 -4.50 16.33 5.91
C LYS A 4 -3.67 15.19 5.30
N ILE A 5 -3.98 13.94 5.66
CA ILE A 5 -3.26 12.79 5.12
C ILE A 5 -3.69 12.65 3.66
N GLU A 6 -2.71 12.66 2.76
CA GLU A 6 -2.94 12.37 1.36
C GLU A 6 -2.61 10.90 1.11
N PHE A 7 -3.66 10.09 0.91
CA PHE A 7 -3.53 8.72 0.43
C PHE A 7 -3.19 8.76 -1.06
N VAL A 8 -1.89 8.77 -1.38
CA VAL A 8 -1.34 8.80 -2.74
C VAL A 8 -0.18 7.80 -2.86
N ALA A 9 0.00 7.23 -4.04
CA ALA A 9 1.19 6.47 -4.39
C ALA A 9 2.37 7.42 -4.67
N LEU A 10 3.58 7.00 -4.24
CA LEU A 10 4.83 7.63 -4.65
C LEU A 10 5.11 7.39 -6.14
N LYS A 11 4.80 6.18 -6.62
CA LYS A 11 4.82 5.76 -8.03
C LYS A 11 4.17 4.39 -8.20
N LYS A 12 3.75 4.09 -9.42
CA LYS A 12 3.50 2.71 -9.87
C LYS A 12 4.83 2.04 -10.20
N ILE A 13 5.03 0.80 -9.75
CA ILE A 13 6.27 0.05 -9.96
C ILE A 13 6.03 -1.20 -10.80
N SER A 14 7.06 -1.64 -11.53
CA SER A 14 6.98 -2.89 -12.29
C SER A 14 7.09 -4.10 -11.38
N ARG A 15 6.76 -5.27 -11.92
CA ARG A 15 6.94 -6.54 -11.20
C ARG A 15 8.41 -6.78 -10.84
N GLU A 16 9.33 -6.49 -11.76
CA GLU A 16 10.77 -6.66 -11.55
C GLU A 16 11.27 -5.76 -10.41
N GLU A 17 10.80 -4.50 -10.39
CA GLU A 17 11.13 -3.57 -9.30
C GLU A 17 10.54 -4.03 -7.96
N PHE A 18 9.30 -4.51 -7.93
CA PHE A 18 8.71 -5.09 -6.73
C PHE A 18 9.53 -6.28 -6.19
N MET A 19 9.91 -7.21 -7.07
CA MET A 19 10.71 -8.38 -6.69
C MET A 19 12.10 -7.99 -6.17
N GLU A 20 12.69 -6.91 -6.69
CA GLU A 20 13.95 -6.39 -6.19
C GLU A 20 13.80 -5.79 -4.79
N LEU A 21 12.73 -5.03 -4.55
CA LEU A 21 12.48 -4.35 -3.27
C LEU A 21 12.00 -5.29 -2.16
N ALA A 22 11.46 -6.46 -2.53
CA ALA A 22 10.99 -7.50 -1.61
C ALA A 22 11.83 -8.79 -1.70
N GLN A 23 13.11 -8.67 -2.07
CA GLN A 23 14.01 -9.79 -2.36
C GLN A 23 14.11 -10.80 -1.20
N ASP A 24 14.12 -10.33 0.04
CA ASP A 24 14.24 -11.17 1.24
C ASP A 24 12.88 -11.66 1.77
N GLY A 25 11.80 -11.24 1.11
CA GLY A 25 10.45 -11.68 1.39
C GLY A 25 9.45 -10.53 1.41
N MET A 26 8.18 -10.92 1.46
CA MET A 26 7.06 -10.02 1.62
C MET A 26 6.18 -10.47 2.78
N ARG A 27 5.56 -9.51 3.44
CA ARG A 27 4.57 -9.71 4.49
C ARG A 27 3.28 -9.02 4.09
N GLU A 28 2.20 -9.78 4.04
CA GLU A 28 0.87 -9.20 3.92
C GLU A 28 0.46 -8.58 5.26
N LEU A 29 0.07 -7.31 5.20
CA LEU A 29 -0.43 -6.58 6.36
C LEU A 29 -1.93 -6.77 6.51
N PHE A 30 -2.68 -6.59 5.43
CA PHE A 30 -4.10 -6.94 5.32
C PHE A 30 -4.55 -7.00 3.85
N ASP A 31 -5.69 -7.64 3.63
CA ASP A 31 -6.43 -7.64 2.38
C ASP A 31 -7.81 -6.96 2.52
N LEU A 32 -8.24 -6.27 1.46
CA LEU A 32 -9.56 -5.69 1.33
C LEU A 32 -9.99 -5.67 -0.13
N GLU A 33 -10.96 -6.51 -0.47
CA GLU A 33 -11.43 -6.70 -1.85
C GLU A 33 -10.28 -7.03 -2.81
N GLN A 34 -10.09 -6.27 -3.90
CA GLN A 34 -8.99 -6.50 -4.83
C GLN A 34 -7.63 -6.04 -4.30
N TYR A 35 -7.58 -5.29 -3.20
CA TYR A 35 -6.33 -4.69 -2.73
C TYR A 35 -5.67 -5.52 -1.62
N LYS A 36 -4.34 -5.60 -1.70
CA LYS A 36 -3.48 -6.09 -0.64
C LYS A 36 -2.51 -4.99 -0.23
N VAL A 37 -2.37 -4.77 1.07
CA VAL A 37 -1.33 -3.90 1.61
C VAL A 37 -0.20 -4.78 2.12
N LEU A 38 1.01 -4.54 1.63
CA LEU A 38 2.15 -5.43 1.77
C LEU A 38 3.39 -4.64 2.22
N ASP A 39 4.23 -5.29 3.02
CA ASP A 39 5.61 -4.88 3.25
C ASP A 39 6.55 -5.82 2.46
N GLY A 40 7.60 -5.28 1.87
CA GLY A 40 8.71 -6.04 1.28
C GLY A 40 10.02 -5.73 2.00
N ALA A 41 10.87 -6.73 2.15
CA ALA A 41 12.16 -6.61 2.82
C ALA A 41 13.33 -6.80 1.84
N LYS A 42 14.37 -5.99 2.00
CA LYS A 42 15.67 -6.12 1.34
C LYS A 42 16.78 -5.64 2.29
N GLY A 43 17.57 -6.56 2.81
CA GLY A 43 18.50 -6.29 3.91
C GLY A 43 17.77 -5.74 5.13
N ASP A 44 18.21 -4.58 5.61
CA ASP A 44 17.59 -3.88 6.73
C ASP A 44 16.48 -2.89 6.29
N GLU A 45 16.19 -2.79 4.98
CA GLU A 45 15.18 -1.89 4.43
C GLU A 45 13.81 -2.58 4.31
N VAL A 46 12.76 -1.85 4.71
CA VAL A 46 11.36 -2.25 4.54
C VAL A 46 10.69 -1.24 3.61
N THR A 47 10.06 -1.76 2.56
CA THR A 47 9.32 -0.98 1.57
C THR A 47 7.84 -1.33 1.63
N HIS A 48 6.95 -0.35 1.40
CA HIS A 48 5.51 -0.52 1.57
C HIS A 48 4.77 -0.40 0.25
N PHE A 49 3.78 -1.27 0.04
CA PHE A 49 3.07 -1.39 -1.23
C PHE A 49 1.56 -1.51 -1.04
N VAL A 50 0.83 -0.99 -2.02
CA VAL A 50 -0.53 -1.42 -2.34
C VAL A 50 -0.48 -2.23 -3.62
N TYR A 51 -1.01 -3.44 -3.59
CA TYR A 51 -1.11 -4.32 -4.75
C TYR A 51 -2.57 -4.54 -5.13
N ASP A 52 -2.91 -4.20 -6.37
CA ASP A 52 -4.22 -4.47 -6.96
C ASP A 52 -4.21 -5.84 -7.64
N THR A 53 -4.91 -6.80 -7.07
CA THR A 53 -5.02 -8.16 -7.60
C THR A 53 -5.91 -8.25 -8.86
N GLY A 54 -6.72 -7.23 -9.14
CA GLY A 54 -7.57 -7.17 -10.32
C GLY A 54 -6.80 -6.73 -11.58
N THR A 55 -5.89 -5.77 -11.44
CA THR A 55 -5.04 -5.29 -12.56
C THR A 55 -3.62 -5.84 -12.54
N HIS A 56 -3.20 -6.46 -11.43
CA HIS A 56 -1.81 -6.83 -11.14
C HIS A 56 -0.85 -5.64 -11.02
N ASP A 57 -1.38 -4.45 -10.74
CA ASP A 57 -0.59 -3.25 -10.54
C ASP A 57 -0.07 -3.15 -9.10
N CYS A 58 1.15 -2.64 -8.96
CA CYS A 58 1.79 -2.42 -7.68
C CYS A 58 2.16 -0.94 -7.51
N TYR A 59 1.79 -0.38 -6.36
CA TYR A 59 1.96 1.02 -6.03
C TYR A 59 2.85 1.15 -4.81
N LEU A 60 3.97 1.85 -4.96
CA LEU A 60 4.86 2.20 -3.87
C LEU A 60 4.20 3.30 -3.03
N ILE A 61 4.11 3.09 -1.71
CA ILE A 61 3.58 4.08 -0.76
C ILE A 61 4.59 4.36 0.35
N ASP A 62 4.44 5.50 1.02
CA ASP A 62 5.29 5.80 2.19
C ASP A 62 4.83 5.05 3.46
N LEU A 63 5.73 4.99 4.44
CA LEU A 63 5.49 4.36 5.75
C LEU A 63 4.24 4.91 6.43
N ARG A 64 4.04 6.23 6.34
CA ARG A 64 2.91 6.91 6.99
C ARG A 64 1.59 6.41 6.39
N THR A 65 1.49 6.37 5.08
CA THR A 65 0.31 5.89 4.35
C THR A 65 0.00 4.44 4.70
N SER A 66 1.02 3.58 4.75
CA SER A 66 0.87 2.17 5.13
C SER A 66 0.29 2.03 6.55
N TYR A 67 0.82 2.79 7.51
CA TYR A 67 0.40 2.70 8.91
C TYR A 67 -0.99 3.30 9.16
N GLU A 68 -1.35 4.38 8.45
CA GLU A 68 -2.69 4.97 8.52
C GLU A 68 -3.74 4.01 7.92
N LEU A 69 -3.43 3.33 6.81
CA LEU A 69 -4.28 2.28 6.25
C LEU A 69 -4.45 1.11 7.23
N LEU A 70 -3.34 0.65 7.82
CA LEU A 70 -3.32 -0.44 8.79
C LEU A 70 -4.15 -0.11 10.04
N ALA A 71 -3.96 1.08 10.60
CA ALA A 71 -4.70 1.56 11.75
C ALA A 71 -6.20 1.72 11.43
N ALA A 72 -6.53 2.30 10.27
CA ALA A 72 -7.91 2.41 9.83
C ALA A 72 -8.57 1.03 9.65
N TYR A 73 -7.86 0.05 9.12
CA TYR A 73 -8.39 -1.30 8.93
C TYR A 73 -8.66 -2.03 10.25
N TYR A 74 -7.71 -2.01 11.20
CA TYR A 74 -7.80 -2.81 12.44
C TYR A 74 -8.47 -2.09 13.62
N CYS A 75 -8.37 -0.77 13.72
CA CYS A 75 -8.85 -0.01 14.89
C CYS A 75 -10.28 0.55 14.70
N GLY A 76 -11.11 -0.09 13.87
CA GLY A 76 -12.52 0.24 13.72
C GLY A 76 -12.84 1.33 12.71
N GLY A 77 -11.94 1.60 11.76
CA GLY A 77 -12.27 2.41 10.60
C GLY A 77 -13.32 1.71 9.74
N ASP A 78 -14.16 2.51 9.10
CA ASP A 78 -15.12 2.02 8.12
C ASP A 78 -14.37 1.42 6.91
N LYS A 79 -14.63 0.15 6.60
CA LYS A 79 -14.00 -0.55 5.47
C LYS A 79 -14.26 0.16 4.14
N GLN A 80 -15.40 0.84 3.97
CA GLN A 80 -15.66 1.62 2.76
C GLN A 80 -14.72 2.82 2.66
N THR A 81 -14.40 3.46 3.79
CA THR A 81 -13.42 4.54 3.84
C THR A 81 -12.00 4.03 3.51
N VAL A 82 -11.60 2.86 4.04
CA VAL A 82 -10.30 2.25 3.70
C VAL A 82 -10.24 1.92 2.21
N LEU A 83 -11.30 1.32 1.66
CA LEU A 83 -11.41 1.02 0.24
C LEU A 83 -11.33 2.29 -0.62
N ALA A 84 -11.99 3.37 -0.22
CA ALA A 84 -11.91 4.66 -0.92
C ALA A 84 -10.47 5.21 -0.93
N SER A 85 -9.74 5.07 0.18
CA SER A 85 -8.32 5.44 0.24
C SER A 85 -7.44 4.58 -0.67
N LEU A 86 -7.69 3.27 -0.75
CA LEU A 86 -6.95 2.36 -1.64
C LEU A 86 -7.18 2.70 -3.12
N ASN A 87 -8.43 2.94 -3.52
CA ASN A 87 -8.75 3.41 -4.87
C ASN A 87 -8.08 4.75 -5.18
N LYS A 88 -8.02 5.67 -4.20
CA LYS A 88 -7.36 6.96 -4.37
C LYS A 88 -5.85 6.81 -4.62
N ILE A 89 -5.19 5.87 -3.92
CA ILE A 89 -3.78 5.55 -4.15
C ILE A 89 -3.58 5.00 -5.57
N ALA A 90 -4.41 4.05 -6.00
CA ALA A 90 -4.29 3.44 -7.32
C ALA A 90 -4.46 4.48 -8.45
N ALA A 91 -5.37 5.44 -8.28
CA ALA A 91 -5.64 6.51 -9.24
C ALA A 91 -4.67 7.72 -9.18
N SER A 92 -3.76 7.79 -8.20
CA SER A 92 -2.95 9.01 -8.00
C SER A 92 -1.73 9.12 -8.93
N VAL A 93 -1.44 8.07 -9.70
CA VAL A 93 -0.24 7.96 -10.55
C VAL A 93 -0.58 7.47 -11.96
N GLU A 94 -1.85 7.62 -12.37
CA GLU A 94 -2.32 7.45 -13.75
C GLU A 94 -1.91 8.61 -14.66
#